data_AF-A0A949CQJ6-F1
#
_entry.id   AF-A0A949CQJ6-F1
#
_cell.length_a   1.000
_cell.length_b   1.000
_cell.length_c   1.000
_cell.angle_alpha   90.00
_cell.angle_beta   90.00
_cell.angle_gamma   90.00
#
_symmetry.space_group_name_H-M   'P 1'
#
loop_
_entity.id
_entity.type
_entity.pdbx_description
1 polymer ?
#
loop_
_entity_poly.entity_id
_entity_poly.type
_entity_poly.pdbx_seq_one_letter_code
_entity_poly.pdbx_strand_id
1 'polypeptide(L)'
;MRTTSCSDRDIQPVDTLSTENKLQHRMGIDVPKTESTYSIKAFSIASFVACSCLLLFHNVFIHASDQVPGAPQKRTIVLNGGTVHTVSGKTIENGMILFSGGKIKEVGTSIAIPNDAEVIDVSGKHVYPGLIDSLSSLGLIEIESVRATVDTTEIGSINPNVRAAVAFNPDSEAIPVARANGVLTSLVVPAGSFVAGKASLMMLDGWTWETMTLQPDAGMVITWPRYGAARMGRLGAEPESSDATEDRLAPLHELIREAKAYQSARRNNPETDIDLRLDSMIPVLEGKIPVLAFANTLRQIQSAVVFARKYQLKLIVVGGADAVHCKDLLKESKVPVVIASVYRLPLR
;
A
#
# COMPACT_ATOMS: atom_id res chain seq x y z
N MET A 1 -44.30 30.94 14.66
CA MET A 1 -44.59 32.34 14.26
C MET A 1 -43.54 32.72 13.22
N ARG A 2 -43.99 33.17 12.03
CA ARG A 2 -43.25 33.51 10.80
C ARG A 2 -42.63 32.36 10.00
N THR A 3 -43.50 31.81 9.17
CA THR A 3 -43.25 31.16 7.88
C THR A 3 -42.81 32.18 6.85
N THR A 4 -41.94 31.78 5.91
CA THR A 4 -41.93 32.36 4.56
C THR A 4 -41.76 31.23 3.56
N SER A 5 -42.76 31.11 2.69
CA SER A 5 -42.88 30.20 1.55
C SER A 5 -41.98 30.68 0.42
N CYS A 6 -41.38 29.77 -0.32
CA CYS A 6 -40.94 30.04 -1.69
C CYS A 6 -41.61 29.03 -2.62
N SER A 7 -42.34 29.57 -3.59
CA SER A 7 -43.28 28.92 -4.49
C SER A 7 -42.58 28.18 -5.64
N ASP A 8 -43.20 27.08 -6.04
CA ASP A 8 -43.05 26.41 -7.32
C ASP A 8 -42.95 27.38 -8.49
N ARG A 9 -41.94 27.17 -9.35
CA ARG A 9 -41.92 27.68 -10.72
C ARG A 9 -41.55 26.55 -11.67
N ASP A 10 -42.52 26.20 -12.49
CA ASP A 10 -42.42 25.34 -13.66
C ASP A 10 -41.25 25.76 -14.57
N ILE A 11 -40.38 24.79 -14.87
CA ILE A 11 -39.35 24.93 -15.91
C ILE A 11 -39.82 24.08 -17.10
N GLN A 12 -40.31 24.76 -18.13
CA GLN A 12 -40.61 24.18 -19.44
C GLN A 12 -39.31 23.96 -20.24
N PRO A 13 -39.17 22.86 -21.01
CA PRO A 13 -37.97 22.58 -21.80
C PRO A 13 -37.84 23.53 -23.00
N VAL A 14 -36.64 24.06 -23.22
CA VAL A 14 -36.32 24.99 -24.33
C VAL A 14 -35.81 24.21 -25.54
N ASP A 15 -36.57 24.28 -26.64
CA ASP A 15 -36.25 23.70 -27.96
C ASP A 15 -34.99 24.34 -28.57
N THR A 16 -33.91 23.57 -28.64
CA THR A 16 -32.59 23.98 -29.17
C THR A 16 -32.48 24.01 -30.70
N LEU A 17 -33.55 23.65 -31.42
CA LEU A 17 -33.55 23.54 -32.90
C LEU A 17 -33.86 24.86 -33.63
N SER A 18 -34.22 25.92 -32.91
CA SER A 18 -34.62 27.22 -33.50
C SER A 18 -33.44 28.19 -33.71
N THR A 19 -32.31 27.94 -33.07
CA THR A 19 -31.16 28.88 -33.04
C THR A 19 -30.15 28.70 -34.17
N GLU A 20 -30.04 27.52 -34.78
CA GLU A 20 -29.06 27.28 -35.86
C GLU A 20 -29.46 27.94 -37.18
N ASN A 21 -30.77 28.07 -37.45
CA ASN A 21 -31.27 28.63 -38.71
C ASN A 21 -31.17 30.16 -38.81
N LYS A 22 -30.80 30.85 -37.70
CA LYS A 22 -30.64 32.31 -37.67
C LYS A 22 -29.21 32.81 -37.87
N LEU A 23 -28.22 31.92 -37.94
CA LEU A 23 -26.82 32.26 -38.19
C LEU A 23 -26.36 32.00 -39.63
N GLN A 24 -27.01 31.06 -40.34
CA GLN A 24 -26.65 30.73 -41.72
C GLN A 24 -27.07 31.81 -42.75
N HIS A 25 -27.92 32.77 -42.37
CA HIS A 25 -28.30 33.87 -43.26
C HIS A 25 -27.34 35.08 -43.21
N ARG A 26 -26.30 35.04 -42.37
CA ARG A 26 -25.33 36.15 -42.16
C ARG A 26 -23.95 35.95 -42.79
N MET A 27 -23.69 34.81 -43.43
CA MET A 27 -22.43 34.57 -44.13
C MET A 27 -22.75 34.11 -45.54
N GLY A 28 -22.72 35.06 -46.49
CA GLY A 28 -23.01 34.84 -47.90
C GLY A 28 -22.05 33.83 -48.52
N ILE A 29 -22.46 32.57 -48.49
CA ILE A 29 -21.79 31.45 -49.15
C ILE A 29 -22.81 30.86 -50.12
N ASP A 30 -22.73 31.28 -51.37
CA ASP A 30 -23.43 30.69 -52.51
C ASP A 30 -22.87 29.27 -52.74
N VAL A 31 -23.73 28.25 -52.55
CA VAL A 31 -23.42 26.88 -52.92
C VAL A 31 -24.14 26.57 -54.24
N PRO A 32 -23.41 26.27 -55.34
CA PRO A 32 -24.03 26.02 -56.64
C PRO A 32 -24.83 24.72 -56.63
N LYS A 33 -26.08 24.77 -57.13
CA LYS A 33 -26.89 23.60 -57.44
C LYS A 33 -26.36 22.95 -58.71
N THR A 34 -25.58 21.88 -58.57
CA THR A 34 -25.28 20.96 -59.67
C THR A 34 -26.05 19.65 -59.46
N GLU A 35 -27.08 19.46 -60.28
CA GLU A 35 -27.71 18.16 -60.49
C GLU A 35 -26.69 17.22 -61.14
N SER A 36 -26.22 16.22 -60.39
CA SER A 36 -25.51 15.09 -60.96
C SER A 36 -26.23 13.82 -60.57
N THR A 37 -26.95 13.27 -61.54
CA THR A 37 -27.52 11.92 -61.55
C THR A 37 -26.42 10.88 -61.28
N TYR A 38 -26.36 10.36 -60.05
CA TYR A 38 -25.58 9.18 -59.72
C TYR A 38 -26.47 7.95 -59.80
N SER A 39 -26.18 7.11 -60.79
CA SER A 39 -26.71 5.76 -60.95
C SER A 39 -26.37 4.94 -59.70
N ILE A 40 -27.40 4.66 -58.88
CA ILE A 40 -27.30 3.74 -57.75
C ILE A 40 -27.16 2.33 -58.36
N LYS A 41 -25.93 1.92 -58.62
CA LYS A 41 -25.63 0.49 -58.77
C LYS A 41 -26.01 -0.16 -57.45
N ALA A 42 -26.85 -1.20 -57.52
CA ALA A 42 -27.21 -2.06 -56.40
C ALA A 42 -25.94 -2.69 -55.80
N PHE A 43 -25.26 -1.95 -54.93
CA PHE A 43 -24.21 -2.47 -54.09
C PHE A 43 -24.93 -3.29 -53.02
N SER A 44 -24.86 -4.60 -53.21
CA SER A 44 -25.60 -5.63 -52.50
C SER A 44 -25.66 -5.34 -51.00
N ILE A 45 -26.89 -5.19 -50.48
CA ILE A 45 -27.20 -5.13 -49.04
C ILE A 45 -26.57 -6.33 -48.31
N ALA A 46 -26.34 -7.45 -49.02
CA ALA A 46 -25.66 -8.62 -48.48
C ALA A 46 -24.21 -8.36 -48.04
N SER A 47 -23.50 -7.38 -48.63
CA SER A 47 -22.11 -7.09 -48.28
C SER A 47 -22.00 -6.26 -46.98
N PHE A 48 -22.95 -5.36 -46.74
CA PHE A 48 -23.07 -4.63 -45.47
C PHE A 48 -23.58 -5.52 -44.33
N VAL A 49 -24.53 -6.43 -44.61
CA VAL A 49 -24.98 -7.44 -43.65
C VAL A 49 -23.88 -8.45 -43.34
N ALA A 50 -23.09 -8.89 -44.34
CA ALA A 50 -21.95 -9.78 -44.10
C ALA A 50 -20.85 -9.13 -43.25
N CYS A 51 -20.57 -7.84 -43.45
CA CYS A 51 -19.57 -7.12 -42.64
C CYS A 51 -20.07 -6.86 -41.21
N SER A 52 -21.37 -6.55 -41.04
CA SER A 52 -22.02 -6.44 -39.72
C SER A 52 -22.07 -7.80 -38.99
N CYS A 53 -22.33 -8.90 -39.70
CA CYS A 53 -22.26 -10.25 -39.14
C CYS A 53 -20.82 -10.68 -38.82
N LEU A 54 -19.80 -10.29 -39.59
CA LEU A 54 -18.40 -10.59 -39.26
C LEU A 54 -17.90 -9.84 -38.01
N LEU A 55 -18.43 -8.64 -37.74
CA LEU A 55 -18.17 -7.91 -36.48
C LEU A 55 -18.92 -8.49 -35.28
N LEU A 56 -20.07 -9.13 -35.49
CA LEU A 56 -20.83 -9.81 -34.43
C LEU A 56 -20.22 -11.16 -33.98
N PHE A 57 -19.24 -11.70 -34.72
CA PHE A 57 -18.52 -12.92 -34.33
C PHE A 57 -17.19 -12.68 -33.60
N HIS A 58 -16.72 -11.44 -33.49
CA HIS A 58 -15.64 -11.09 -32.56
C HIS A 58 -16.22 -10.84 -31.17
N ASN A 59 -16.74 -11.90 -30.54
CA ASN A 59 -16.87 -11.94 -29.09
C ASN A 59 -15.46 -12.00 -28.53
N VAL A 60 -14.81 -10.83 -28.45
CA VAL A 60 -13.67 -10.67 -27.55
C VAL A 60 -14.25 -10.88 -26.16
N PHE A 61 -14.04 -12.07 -25.62
CA PHE A 61 -14.16 -12.29 -24.19
C PHE A 61 -13.15 -11.37 -23.52
N ILE A 62 -13.60 -10.16 -23.18
CA ILE A 62 -12.86 -9.28 -22.27
C ILE A 62 -12.98 -9.98 -20.93
N HIS A 63 -12.03 -10.88 -20.65
CA HIS A 63 -11.80 -11.36 -19.30
C HIS A 63 -11.25 -10.17 -18.52
N ALA A 64 -12.14 -9.42 -17.88
CA ALA A 64 -11.74 -8.62 -16.74
C ALA A 64 -11.18 -9.62 -15.72
N SER A 65 -9.87 -9.56 -15.48
CA SER A 65 -9.26 -10.32 -14.40
C SER A 65 -9.69 -9.67 -13.10
N ASP A 66 -10.86 -10.04 -12.60
CA ASP A 66 -11.11 -9.90 -11.18
C ASP A 66 -10.04 -10.76 -10.50
N GLN A 67 -9.11 -10.14 -9.77
CA GLN A 67 -8.00 -10.83 -9.10
C GLN A 67 -8.56 -11.54 -7.87
N VAL A 68 -9.43 -12.52 -8.14
CA VAL A 68 -10.09 -13.35 -7.14
C VAL A 68 -9.02 -14.10 -6.36
N PRO A 69 -9.10 -14.13 -5.02
CA PRO A 69 -8.19 -14.87 -4.19
C PRO A 69 -8.00 -16.32 -4.66
N GLY A 70 -6.76 -16.80 -4.60
CA GLY A 70 -6.42 -18.14 -5.06
C GLY A 70 -7.21 -19.21 -4.30
N ALA A 71 -7.80 -20.16 -5.03
CA ALA A 71 -8.46 -21.30 -4.39
C ALA A 71 -7.43 -22.12 -3.59
N PRO A 72 -7.80 -22.70 -2.43
CA PRO A 72 -6.90 -23.56 -1.66
C PRO A 72 -6.35 -24.71 -2.52
N GLN A 73 -5.06 -25.02 -2.35
CA GLN A 73 -4.39 -26.06 -3.13
C GLN A 73 -5.04 -27.43 -2.86
N LYS A 74 -5.55 -28.09 -3.90
CA LYS A 74 -6.22 -29.41 -3.81
C LYS A 74 -5.30 -30.61 -4.05
N ARG A 75 -4.24 -30.43 -4.84
CA ARG A 75 -3.27 -31.47 -5.21
C ARG A 75 -1.87 -30.89 -5.30
N THR A 76 -0.86 -31.74 -5.27
CA THR A 76 0.54 -31.33 -5.45
C THR A 76 0.70 -30.61 -6.79
N ILE A 77 1.45 -29.51 -6.82
CA ILE A 77 1.75 -28.77 -8.06
C ILE A 77 3.27 -28.80 -8.26
N VAL A 78 3.72 -29.08 -9.47
CA VAL A 78 5.14 -29.03 -9.84
C VAL A 78 5.31 -28.02 -10.97
N LEU A 79 6.07 -26.96 -10.73
CA LEU A 79 6.59 -26.12 -11.81
C LEU A 79 7.83 -26.82 -12.38
N ASN A 80 7.90 -27.00 -13.69
CA ASN A 80 8.99 -27.73 -14.35
C ASN A 80 9.65 -26.92 -15.47
N GLY A 81 10.98 -26.95 -15.56
CA GLY A 81 11.75 -26.46 -16.70
C GLY A 81 12.13 -24.98 -16.69
N GLY A 82 11.77 -24.23 -15.64
CA GLY A 82 12.00 -22.78 -15.57
C GLY A 82 13.38 -22.41 -15.01
N THR A 83 13.83 -21.17 -15.26
CA THR A 83 14.98 -20.60 -14.55
C THR A 83 14.52 -20.11 -13.18
N VAL A 84 14.87 -20.83 -12.12
CA VAL A 84 14.40 -20.57 -10.75
C VAL A 84 15.39 -19.70 -9.99
N HIS A 85 14.96 -18.51 -9.60
CA HIS A 85 15.76 -17.57 -8.81
C HIS A 85 15.48 -17.78 -7.32
N THR A 86 16.39 -18.43 -6.59
CA THR A 86 16.16 -18.80 -5.19
C THR A 86 16.38 -17.65 -4.19
N VAL A 87 17.10 -16.59 -4.60
CA VAL A 87 17.53 -15.43 -3.79
C VAL A 87 18.51 -15.79 -2.65
N SER A 88 18.19 -16.80 -1.84
CA SER A 88 19.04 -17.30 -0.75
C SER A 88 20.22 -18.14 -1.22
N GLY A 89 20.22 -18.56 -2.49
CA GLY A 89 21.25 -19.39 -3.08
C GLY A 89 21.48 -19.06 -4.55
N LYS A 90 22.03 -20.03 -5.29
CA LYS A 90 22.26 -19.89 -6.73
C LYS A 90 20.94 -20.02 -7.50
N THR A 91 20.88 -19.36 -8.64
CA THR A 91 19.86 -19.60 -9.66
C THR A 91 20.00 -21.02 -10.20
N ILE A 92 18.86 -21.68 -10.41
CA ILE A 92 18.78 -23.05 -10.92
C ILE A 92 18.20 -23.00 -12.34
N GLU A 93 19.01 -23.36 -13.32
CA GLU A 93 18.56 -23.50 -14.71
C GLU A 93 17.82 -24.82 -14.90
N ASN A 94 16.76 -24.80 -15.74
CA ASN A 94 15.88 -25.95 -15.96
C ASN A 94 15.39 -26.57 -14.63
N GLY A 95 15.03 -25.69 -13.69
CA GLY A 95 14.66 -26.04 -12.33
C GLY A 95 13.22 -26.50 -12.21
N MET A 96 12.99 -27.22 -11.11
CA MET A 96 11.70 -27.73 -10.66
C MET A 96 11.37 -27.18 -9.28
N ILE A 97 10.10 -26.87 -9.05
CA ILE A 97 9.57 -26.48 -7.74
C ILE A 97 8.34 -27.31 -7.44
N LEU A 98 8.36 -28.03 -6.32
CA LEU A 98 7.22 -28.83 -5.87
C LEU A 98 6.51 -28.12 -4.71
N PHE A 99 5.22 -27.87 -4.90
CA PHE A 99 4.31 -27.27 -3.93
C PHE A 99 3.35 -28.31 -3.36
N SER A 100 3.16 -28.32 -2.05
CA SER A 100 2.20 -29.17 -1.37
C SER A 100 1.60 -28.44 -0.16
N GLY A 101 0.27 -28.46 -0.02
CA GLY A 101 -0.45 -27.78 1.06
C GLY A 101 -0.21 -26.26 1.12
N GLY A 102 -0.06 -25.59 -0.02
CA GLY A 102 0.22 -24.16 -0.15
C GLY A 102 1.67 -23.77 0.19
N LYS A 103 2.57 -24.74 0.35
CA LYS A 103 3.98 -24.51 0.71
C LYS A 103 4.93 -25.12 -0.29
N ILE A 104 6.10 -24.50 -0.45
CA ILE A 104 7.21 -25.09 -1.19
C ILE A 104 7.75 -26.26 -0.37
N LYS A 105 7.73 -27.47 -0.95
CA LYS A 105 8.26 -28.69 -0.33
C LYS A 105 9.68 -28.98 -0.82
N GLU A 106 9.96 -28.74 -2.10
CA GLU A 106 11.26 -29.02 -2.69
C GLU A 106 11.56 -28.10 -3.88
N VAL A 107 12.83 -27.75 -4.07
CA VAL A 107 13.36 -26.94 -5.19
C VAL A 107 14.67 -27.59 -5.66
N GLY A 108 14.81 -27.86 -6.96
CA GLY A 108 15.98 -28.56 -7.48
C GLY A 108 15.92 -28.79 -9.00
N THR A 109 16.90 -29.51 -9.56
CA THR A 109 16.94 -29.83 -11.00
C THR A 109 16.32 -31.17 -11.36
N SER A 110 16.08 -32.02 -10.36
CA SER A 110 15.52 -33.37 -10.54
C SER A 110 14.71 -33.72 -9.31
N ILE A 111 13.41 -33.44 -9.36
CA ILE A 111 12.45 -33.74 -8.30
C ILE A 111 11.57 -34.90 -8.78
N ALA A 112 11.38 -35.91 -7.93
CA ALA A 112 10.44 -36.97 -8.22
C ALA A 112 9.01 -36.41 -8.25
N ILE A 113 8.35 -36.49 -9.41
CA ILE A 113 6.99 -36.00 -9.60
C ILE A 113 6.00 -37.05 -9.08
N PRO A 114 5.18 -36.76 -8.05
CA PRO A 114 4.12 -37.65 -7.61
C PRO A 114 3.08 -37.91 -8.71
N ASN A 115 2.50 -39.11 -8.75
CA ASN A 115 1.54 -39.50 -9.81
C ASN A 115 0.28 -38.63 -9.86
N ASP A 116 -0.10 -38.00 -8.74
CA ASP A 116 -1.28 -37.13 -8.61
C ASP A 116 -0.94 -35.63 -8.76
N ALA A 117 0.33 -35.31 -9.07
CA ALA A 117 0.78 -33.93 -9.19
C ALA A 117 0.32 -33.29 -10.50
N GLU A 118 -0.11 -32.05 -10.40
CA GLU A 118 -0.32 -31.16 -11.53
C GLU A 118 1.03 -30.58 -11.96
N VAL A 119 1.49 -30.96 -13.15
CA VAL A 119 2.75 -30.45 -13.71
C VAL A 119 2.46 -29.25 -14.60
N ILE A 120 3.06 -28.12 -14.27
CA ILE A 120 2.98 -26.88 -15.04
C ILE A 120 4.34 -26.64 -15.68
N ASP A 121 4.38 -26.68 -17.01
CA ASP A 121 5.57 -26.36 -17.77
C ASP A 121 5.82 -24.84 -17.76
N VAL A 122 6.98 -24.46 -17.25
CA VAL A 122 7.49 -23.09 -17.19
C VAL A 122 8.82 -22.95 -17.94
N SER A 123 9.07 -23.85 -18.90
CA SER A 123 10.23 -23.78 -19.79
C SER A 123 10.36 -22.42 -20.48
N GLY A 124 11.57 -21.88 -20.49
CA GLY A 124 11.86 -20.54 -21.03
C GLY A 124 11.33 -19.37 -20.19
N LYS A 125 10.71 -19.64 -19.03
CA LYS A 125 10.24 -18.60 -18.10
C LYS A 125 11.18 -18.49 -16.90
N HIS A 126 11.14 -17.32 -16.26
CA HIS A 126 11.83 -17.08 -15.00
C HIS A 126 10.85 -17.14 -13.83
N VAL A 127 11.22 -17.86 -12.78
CA VAL A 127 10.41 -18.01 -11.57
C VAL A 127 11.11 -17.29 -10.42
N TYR A 128 10.42 -16.33 -9.80
CA TYR A 128 10.91 -15.55 -8.67
C TYR A 128 10.01 -15.76 -7.44
N PRO A 129 10.53 -15.63 -6.22
CA PRO A 129 9.71 -15.45 -5.04
C PRO A 129 8.88 -14.17 -5.19
N GLY A 130 7.68 -14.16 -4.59
CA GLY A 130 6.89 -12.93 -4.49
C GLY A 130 7.68 -11.84 -3.77
N LEU A 131 7.68 -10.63 -4.33
CA LEU A 131 8.32 -9.49 -3.72
C LEU A 131 7.56 -9.06 -2.47
N ILE A 132 8.31 -8.55 -1.50
CA ILE A 132 7.79 -8.01 -0.24
C ILE A 132 8.00 -6.51 -0.27
N ASP A 133 6.90 -5.74 -0.28
CA ASP A 133 6.95 -4.32 -0.04
C ASP A 133 7.12 -4.08 1.48
N SER A 134 8.21 -3.41 1.86
CA SER A 134 8.61 -3.27 3.26
C SER A 134 8.16 -1.95 3.90
N LEU A 135 7.51 -1.07 3.14
CA LEU A 135 7.01 0.21 3.62
C LEU A 135 5.93 0.75 2.68
N SER A 136 4.67 0.52 3.03
CA SER A 136 3.55 0.86 2.16
C SER A 136 2.37 1.48 2.90
N SER A 137 1.61 2.31 2.21
CA SER A 137 0.25 2.71 2.60
C SER A 137 -0.81 2.00 1.76
N LEU A 138 -0.42 0.94 1.04
CA LEU A 138 -1.31 0.14 0.20
C LEU A 138 -2.52 -0.36 1.01
N GLY A 139 -3.72 -0.21 0.43
CA GLY A 139 -4.99 -0.55 1.07
C GLY A 139 -5.44 0.40 2.18
N LEU A 140 -4.63 1.39 2.60
CA LEU A 140 -5.08 2.48 3.47
C LEU A 140 -5.49 3.73 2.67
N ILE A 141 -5.16 3.77 1.39
CA ILE A 141 -5.43 4.89 0.49
C ILE A 141 -5.97 4.31 -0.82
N GLU A 142 -7.16 4.76 -1.23
CA GLU A 142 -7.63 4.53 -2.61
C GLU A 142 -7.36 5.73 -3.51
N ILE A 143 -7.98 6.86 -3.18
CA ILE A 143 -7.87 8.09 -3.96
C ILE A 143 -7.33 9.18 -3.04
N GLU A 144 -6.04 9.51 -3.18
CA GLU A 144 -5.37 10.50 -2.31
C GLU A 144 -6.08 11.85 -2.22
N SER A 145 -6.72 12.29 -3.31
CA SER A 145 -7.46 13.55 -3.37
C SER A 145 -8.81 13.53 -2.64
N VAL A 146 -9.32 12.34 -2.28
CA VAL A 146 -10.60 12.15 -1.61
C VAL A 146 -10.33 11.75 -0.17
N ARG A 147 -10.48 12.70 0.75
CA ARG A 147 -10.26 12.49 2.20
C ARG A 147 -10.96 11.24 2.75
N ALA A 148 -12.17 10.94 2.27
CA ALA A 148 -12.97 9.82 2.75
C ALA A 148 -12.39 8.44 2.37
N THR A 149 -11.38 8.39 1.51
CA THR A 149 -10.72 7.14 1.08
C THR A 149 -9.26 7.07 1.58
N VAL A 150 -8.94 7.80 2.67
CA VAL A 150 -7.59 7.89 3.24
C VAL A 150 -7.65 7.57 4.73
N ASP A 151 -7.36 6.31 5.07
CA ASP A 151 -7.42 5.75 6.43
C ASP A 151 -6.02 5.50 7.01
N THR A 152 -5.10 6.44 6.75
CA THR A 152 -3.70 6.31 7.20
C THR A 152 -3.44 6.83 8.61
N THR A 153 -4.27 7.74 9.13
CA THR A 153 -4.00 8.46 10.38
C THR A 153 -5.20 8.43 11.31
N GLU A 154 -4.95 8.31 12.61
CA GLU A 154 -5.96 8.48 13.66
C GLU A 154 -5.74 9.80 14.43
N ILE A 155 -6.81 10.33 15.04
CA ILE A 155 -6.78 11.53 15.88
C ILE A 155 -5.86 11.31 17.09
N GLY A 156 -5.04 12.31 17.40
CA GLY A 156 -4.09 12.26 18.51
C GLY A 156 -2.65 12.07 18.04
N SER A 157 -1.71 12.24 18.96
CA SER A 157 -0.28 12.07 18.69
C SER A 157 0.27 10.75 19.21
N ILE A 158 -0.41 10.09 20.16
CA ILE A 158 0.07 8.88 20.82
C ILE A 158 -1.00 7.79 20.76
N ASN A 159 -0.96 7.02 19.68
CA ASN A 159 -1.98 6.03 19.31
C ASN A 159 -1.40 4.60 19.17
N PRO A 160 -0.73 4.03 20.18
CA PRO A 160 -0.12 2.70 20.09
C PRO A 160 -1.15 1.57 19.87
N ASN A 161 -2.43 1.81 20.18
CA ASN A 161 -3.54 0.88 20.01
C ASN A 161 -4.06 0.78 18.57
N VAL A 162 -3.71 1.73 17.69
CA VAL A 162 -4.13 1.72 16.28
C VAL A 162 -3.44 0.57 15.54
N ARG A 163 -4.14 -0.06 14.61
CA ARG A 163 -3.67 -1.21 13.84
C ARG A 163 -4.00 -1.01 12.37
N ALA A 164 -2.98 -1.02 11.50
CA ALA A 164 -3.19 -0.88 10.06
C ALA A 164 -4.06 -1.99 9.47
N ALA A 165 -3.93 -3.23 9.94
CA ALA A 165 -4.71 -4.37 9.44
C ALA A 165 -6.23 -4.11 9.44
N VAL A 166 -6.77 -3.40 10.44
CA VAL A 166 -8.21 -3.16 10.57
C VAL A 166 -8.72 -2.09 9.58
N ALA A 167 -7.84 -1.17 9.17
CA ALA A 167 -8.14 -0.12 8.20
C ALA A 167 -7.78 -0.53 6.76
N PHE A 168 -7.23 -1.72 6.56
CA PHE A 168 -6.84 -2.20 5.24
C PHE A 168 -8.06 -2.55 4.41
N ASN A 169 -8.23 -1.90 3.26
CA ASN A 169 -9.25 -2.19 2.27
C ASN A 169 -8.82 -3.33 1.32
N PRO A 170 -9.43 -4.53 1.43
CA PRO A 170 -9.14 -5.65 0.52
C PRO A 170 -9.51 -5.37 -0.94
N ASP A 171 -10.48 -4.49 -1.16
CA ASP A 171 -11.03 -4.16 -2.49
C ASP A 171 -10.28 -3.01 -3.16
N SER A 172 -9.07 -2.69 -2.68
CA SER A 172 -8.27 -1.61 -3.25
C SER A 172 -7.84 -1.91 -4.68
N GLU A 173 -8.08 -0.96 -5.60
CA GLU A 173 -7.64 -1.05 -7.00
C GLU A 173 -6.10 -1.05 -7.13
N ALA A 174 -5.40 -0.58 -6.10
CA ALA A 174 -3.94 -0.60 -6.06
C ALA A 174 -3.36 -2.01 -5.81
N ILE A 175 -4.14 -2.93 -5.22
CA ILE A 175 -3.69 -4.30 -4.90
C ILE A 175 -3.43 -5.11 -6.19
N PRO A 176 -4.36 -5.21 -7.15
CA PRO A 176 -4.09 -5.85 -8.45
C PRO A 176 -2.87 -5.29 -9.17
N VAL A 177 -2.66 -3.97 -9.10
CA VAL A 177 -1.52 -3.30 -9.72
C VAL A 177 -0.20 -3.74 -9.07
N ALA A 178 -0.14 -3.77 -7.73
CA ALA A 178 1.04 -4.26 -7.01
C ALA A 178 1.34 -5.74 -7.33
N ARG A 179 0.30 -6.58 -7.37
CA ARG A 179 0.41 -8.01 -7.72
C ARG A 179 0.92 -8.24 -9.13
N ALA A 180 0.42 -7.47 -10.10
CA ALA A 180 0.87 -7.55 -11.49
C ALA A 180 2.37 -7.24 -11.64
N ASN A 181 2.93 -6.44 -10.72
CA ASN A 181 4.37 -6.15 -10.63
C ASN A 181 5.15 -7.17 -9.77
N GLY A 182 4.51 -8.25 -9.32
CA GLY A 182 5.14 -9.34 -8.56
C GLY A 182 5.21 -9.12 -7.05
N VAL A 183 4.59 -8.07 -6.51
CA VAL A 183 4.48 -7.87 -5.05
C VAL A 183 3.33 -8.73 -4.53
N LEU A 184 3.63 -9.65 -3.61
CA LEU A 184 2.62 -10.56 -3.04
C LEU A 184 2.36 -10.31 -1.56
N THR A 185 3.23 -9.55 -0.89
CA THR A 185 3.08 -9.20 0.52
C THR A 185 3.54 -7.77 0.73
N SER A 186 2.85 -7.04 1.59
CA SER A 186 3.16 -5.65 1.90
C SER A 186 3.10 -5.39 3.40
N LEU A 187 4.12 -4.71 3.93
CA LEU A 187 4.08 -4.12 5.25
C LEU A 187 3.32 -2.81 5.15
N VAL A 188 2.07 -2.85 5.59
CA VAL A 188 1.16 -1.71 5.60
C VAL A 188 1.40 -0.91 6.88
N VAL A 189 1.71 0.37 6.72
CA VAL A 189 2.21 1.23 7.79
C VAL A 189 1.30 2.44 7.99
N PRO A 190 0.72 2.64 9.19
CA PRO A 190 -0.05 3.83 9.48
C PRO A 190 0.86 5.06 9.56
N ALA A 191 0.30 6.22 9.27
CA ALA A 191 0.97 7.52 9.41
C ALA A 191 0.55 8.21 10.72
N GLY A 192 1.40 9.11 11.21
CA GLY A 192 1.10 9.86 12.43
C GLY A 192 2.22 10.83 12.81
N SER A 193 1.90 11.74 13.72
CA SER A 193 2.81 12.80 14.15
C SER A 193 3.89 12.33 15.14
N PHE A 194 3.58 11.31 15.96
CA PHE A 194 4.52 10.75 16.93
C PHE A 194 4.37 9.22 17.03
N VAL A 195 3.57 8.67 17.94
CA VAL A 195 3.28 7.21 17.95
C VAL A 195 2.03 6.97 17.10
N ALA A 196 2.22 6.46 15.88
CA ALA A 196 1.16 6.35 14.88
C ALA A 196 0.29 5.09 15.04
N GLY A 197 0.84 4.03 15.63
CA GLY A 197 0.18 2.74 15.78
C GLY A 197 1.04 1.59 15.29
N LYS A 198 0.41 0.45 15.04
CA LYS A 198 1.07 -0.79 14.63
C LYS A 198 0.94 -1.01 13.12
N ALA A 199 2.08 -1.24 12.49
CA ALA A 199 2.17 -1.72 11.11
C ALA A 199 1.79 -3.21 11.05
N SER A 200 1.22 -3.62 9.92
CA SER A 200 0.69 -4.97 9.70
C SER A 200 1.25 -5.54 8.41
N LEU A 201 1.67 -6.81 8.44
CA LEU A 201 2.13 -7.52 7.25
C LEU A 201 0.93 -8.20 6.59
N MET A 202 0.59 -7.74 5.38
CA MET A 202 -0.59 -8.17 4.63
C MET A 202 -0.17 -8.97 3.39
N MET A 203 -0.79 -10.12 3.15
CA MET A 203 -0.80 -10.82 1.88
C MET A 203 -1.73 -10.07 0.92
N LEU A 204 -1.32 -9.94 -0.34
CA LEU A 204 -2.12 -9.29 -1.37
C LEU A 204 -3.10 -10.28 -2.04
N ASP A 205 -3.54 -11.29 -1.31
CA ASP A 205 -4.48 -12.31 -1.77
C ASP A 205 -5.46 -12.64 -0.62
N GLY A 206 -6.73 -12.30 -0.81
CA GLY A 206 -7.78 -12.54 0.18
C GLY A 206 -9.00 -11.64 -0.04
N TRP A 207 -10.09 -11.95 0.65
CA TRP A 207 -11.37 -11.22 0.55
C TRP A 207 -11.62 -10.28 1.71
N THR A 208 -11.07 -10.61 2.88
CA THR A 208 -11.20 -9.80 4.08
C THR A 208 -9.83 -9.47 4.63
N TRP A 209 -9.74 -8.35 5.33
CA TRP A 209 -8.48 -7.93 5.94
C TRP A 209 -7.94 -8.99 6.90
N GLU A 210 -8.80 -9.76 7.59
CA GLU A 210 -8.38 -10.87 8.44
C GLU A 210 -7.68 -11.97 7.65
N THR A 211 -8.25 -12.39 6.52
CA THR A 211 -7.66 -13.44 5.67
C THR A 211 -6.36 -12.98 5.00
N MET A 212 -6.27 -11.68 4.70
CA MET A 212 -5.08 -11.06 4.13
C MET A 212 -4.01 -10.79 5.19
N THR A 213 -4.34 -10.80 6.48
CA THR A 213 -3.35 -10.51 7.53
C THR A 213 -2.42 -11.69 7.74
N LEU A 214 -1.14 -11.55 7.34
CA LEU A 214 -0.10 -12.53 7.64
C LEU A 214 0.44 -12.37 9.06
N GLN A 215 0.73 -11.12 9.44
CA GLN A 215 1.14 -10.76 10.79
C GLN A 215 0.45 -9.43 11.19
N PRO A 216 -0.50 -9.46 12.14
CA PRO A 216 -1.29 -8.27 12.48
C PRO A 216 -0.46 -7.14 13.07
N ASP A 217 0.50 -7.49 13.93
CA ASP A 217 1.33 -6.53 14.63
C ASP A 217 2.80 -6.82 14.31
N ALA A 218 3.31 -6.15 13.27
CA ALA A 218 4.65 -6.35 12.73
C ALA A 218 5.67 -5.33 13.25
N GLY A 219 5.21 -4.14 13.65
CA GLY A 219 6.09 -3.10 14.19
C GLY A 219 5.31 -1.92 14.78
N MET A 220 5.82 -1.32 15.86
CA MET A 220 5.28 -0.09 16.43
C MET A 220 5.87 1.11 15.69
N VAL A 221 5.03 1.91 15.04
CA VAL A 221 5.44 3.03 14.21
C VAL A 221 5.61 4.29 15.06
N ILE A 222 6.82 4.85 15.00
CA ILE A 222 7.15 6.10 15.69
C ILE A 222 7.80 7.07 14.71
N THR A 223 7.18 8.23 14.52
CA THR A 223 7.74 9.36 13.79
C THR A 223 8.71 10.11 14.68
N TRP A 224 10.00 10.07 14.33
CA TRP A 224 11.02 10.75 15.13
C TRP A 224 10.93 12.27 14.92
N PRO A 225 10.95 13.08 16.00
CA PRO A 225 10.81 14.53 15.87
C PRO A 225 11.95 15.10 15.02
N ARG A 226 11.63 16.10 14.19
CA ARG A 226 12.63 16.81 13.40
C ARG A 226 13.37 17.82 14.28
N TYR A 227 14.66 17.99 14.02
CA TYR A 227 15.49 19.03 14.64
C TYR A 227 15.53 20.25 13.72
N GLY A 228 15.23 21.44 14.25
CA GLY A 228 15.31 22.69 13.49
C GLY A 228 14.13 23.03 12.58
N ALA A 229 13.00 22.31 12.65
CA ALA A 229 11.79 22.75 11.96
C ALA A 229 11.13 23.88 12.78
N ALA A 230 11.52 25.13 12.52
CA ALA A 230 10.71 26.27 12.89
C ALA A 230 9.29 26.02 12.38
N ARG A 231 8.31 26.12 13.28
CA ARG A 231 6.89 26.08 12.95
C ARG A 231 6.67 27.14 11.87
N MET A 232 6.48 26.70 10.63
CA MET A 232 6.30 27.54 9.45
C MET A 232 5.07 28.42 9.73
N GLY A 233 5.31 29.65 10.19
CA GLY A 233 4.29 30.52 10.77
C GLY A 233 4.78 31.48 11.87
N ARG A 234 5.96 31.29 12.49
CA ARG A 234 6.59 32.33 13.34
C ARG A 234 7.95 32.73 12.78
N LEU A 235 7.97 33.83 12.03
CA LEU A 235 9.22 34.57 11.76
C LEU A 235 9.87 34.89 13.12
N GLY A 236 11.09 34.41 13.36
CA GLY A 236 11.88 34.77 14.54
C GLY A 236 12.17 33.64 15.55
N ALA A 237 12.07 32.37 15.18
CA ALA A 237 12.57 31.31 16.06
C ALA A 237 14.12 31.30 16.07
N GLU A 238 14.71 31.65 17.21
CA GLU A 238 16.16 31.55 17.45
C GLU A 238 16.66 30.11 17.25
N PRO A 239 17.95 29.92 16.90
CA PRO A 239 18.53 28.60 16.75
C PRO A 239 18.42 27.83 18.07
N GLU A 240 17.60 26.78 18.08
CA GLU A 240 17.31 25.98 19.27
C GLU A 240 18.57 25.31 19.82
N SER A 241 18.77 25.41 21.13
CA SER A 241 19.81 24.72 21.89
C SER A 241 19.64 23.20 21.85
N SER A 242 20.74 22.46 22.12
CA SER A 242 20.75 21.00 22.19
C SER A 242 19.70 20.42 23.15
N ASP A 243 19.39 21.14 24.22
CA ASP A 243 18.54 20.68 25.32
C ASP A 243 17.06 20.54 24.91
N ALA A 244 16.61 21.32 23.92
CA ALA A 244 15.26 21.21 23.34
C ALA A 244 15.01 19.84 22.65
N THR A 245 16.07 19.05 22.41
CA THR A 245 15.97 17.70 21.86
C THR A 245 15.40 16.70 22.86
N GLU A 246 15.84 16.76 24.12
CA GLU A 246 15.39 15.84 25.17
C GLU A 246 13.94 16.15 25.55
N ASP A 247 13.57 17.43 25.55
CA ASP A 247 12.19 17.90 25.77
C ASP A 247 11.20 17.35 24.74
N ARG A 248 11.61 17.16 23.47
CA ARG A 248 10.73 16.64 22.41
C ARG A 248 10.43 15.15 22.53
N LEU A 249 11.32 14.40 23.18
CA LEU A 249 11.12 12.96 23.44
C LEU A 249 10.48 12.71 24.80
N ALA A 250 10.29 13.74 25.64
CA ALA A 250 9.65 13.61 26.95
C ALA A 250 8.31 12.84 26.91
N PRO A 251 7.40 13.05 25.94
CA PRO A 251 6.16 12.27 25.87
C PRO A 251 6.40 10.77 25.62
N LEU A 252 7.48 10.41 24.90
CA LEU A 252 7.81 9.01 24.66
C LEU A 252 8.48 8.37 25.88
N HIS A 253 9.35 9.12 26.57
CA HIS A 253 9.91 8.70 27.85
C HIS A 253 8.79 8.42 28.86
N GLU A 254 7.78 9.29 28.91
CA GLU A 254 6.62 9.14 29.77
C GLU A 254 5.78 7.93 29.40
N LEU A 255 5.44 7.77 28.12
CA LEU A 255 4.70 6.59 27.63
C LEU A 255 5.39 5.27 28.02
N ILE A 256 6.71 5.19 27.86
CA ILE A 256 7.47 3.99 28.24
C ILE A 256 7.46 3.77 29.76
N ARG A 257 7.55 4.85 30.54
CA ARG A 257 7.49 4.78 32.02
C ARG A 257 6.12 4.28 32.48
N GLU A 258 5.04 4.84 31.95
CA GLU A 258 3.66 4.43 32.22
C GLU A 258 3.41 2.99 31.79
N ALA A 259 3.84 2.59 30.59
CA ALA A 259 3.67 1.23 30.09
C ALA A 259 4.42 0.19 30.94
N LYS A 260 5.63 0.51 31.44
CA LYS A 260 6.36 -0.36 32.38
C LYS A 260 5.65 -0.49 33.73
N ALA A 261 5.13 0.62 34.26
CA ALA A 261 4.35 0.61 35.49
C ALA A 261 3.08 -0.24 35.31
N TYR A 262 2.36 -0.05 34.21
CA TYR A 262 1.18 -0.83 33.83
C TYR A 262 1.47 -2.33 33.69
N GLN A 263 2.55 -2.70 32.98
CA GLN A 263 2.98 -4.09 32.85
C GLN A 263 3.23 -4.74 34.22
N SER A 264 3.88 -4.03 35.14
CA SER A 264 4.12 -4.52 36.50
C SER A 264 2.82 -4.69 37.31
N ALA A 265 1.88 -3.76 37.17
CA ALA A 265 0.57 -3.84 37.83
C ALA A 265 -0.24 -5.04 37.32
N ARG A 266 -0.31 -5.24 36.00
CA ARG A 266 -1.00 -6.38 35.37
C ARG A 266 -0.40 -7.73 35.78
N ARG A 267 0.92 -7.80 35.96
CA ARG A 267 1.59 -9.03 36.42
C ARG A 267 1.25 -9.38 37.87
N ASN A 268 1.05 -8.38 38.72
CA ASN A 268 0.74 -8.57 40.14
C ASN A 268 -0.76 -8.75 40.38
N ASN A 269 -1.61 -8.16 39.55
CA ASN A 269 -3.07 -8.27 39.63
C ASN A 269 -3.70 -8.42 38.24
N PRO A 270 -4.11 -9.64 37.85
CA PRO A 270 -4.79 -9.92 36.58
C PRO A 270 -6.13 -9.18 36.38
N GLU A 271 -6.76 -8.71 37.47
CA GLU A 271 -8.03 -7.97 37.45
C GLU A 271 -7.84 -6.45 37.23
N THR A 272 -6.60 -5.99 37.02
CA THR A 272 -6.34 -4.56 36.73
C THR A 272 -7.02 -4.17 35.42
N ASP A 273 -7.69 -3.01 35.40
CA ASP A 273 -8.37 -2.46 34.22
C ASP A 273 -7.48 -2.43 32.97
N ILE A 274 -8.10 -2.68 31.82
CA ILE A 274 -7.41 -2.75 30.54
C ILE A 274 -7.33 -1.36 29.91
N ASP A 275 -6.14 -0.77 29.88
CA ASP A 275 -5.83 0.39 29.04
C ASP A 275 -5.20 -0.10 27.73
N LEU A 276 -5.98 -0.05 26.64
CA LEU A 276 -5.54 -0.52 25.32
C LEU A 276 -4.26 0.17 24.82
N ARG A 277 -4.00 1.42 25.21
CA ARG A 277 -2.82 2.17 24.77
C ARG A 277 -1.56 1.61 25.44
N LEU A 278 -1.62 1.41 26.76
CA LEU A 278 -0.50 0.87 27.53
C LEU A 278 -0.30 -0.63 27.27
N ASP A 279 -1.39 -1.39 27.12
CA ASP A 279 -1.36 -2.81 26.80
C ASP A 279 -0.68 -3.07 25.44
N SER A 280 -0.95 -2.22 24.45
CA SER A 280 -0.31 -2.29 23.12
C SER A 280 1.20 -2.05 23.14
N MET A 281 1.73 -1.43 24.20
CA MET A 281 3.17 -1.22 24.37
C MET A 281 3.88 -2.42 25.01
N ILE A 282 3.16 -3.34 25.67
CA ILE A 282 3.76 -4.50 26.35
C ILE A 282 4.61 -5.35 25.39
N PRO A 283 4.14 -5.75 24.19
CA PRO A 283 4.95 -6.55 23.28
C PRO A 283 6.19 -5.80 22.76
N VAL A 284 6.15 -4.46 22.74
CA VAL A 284 7.29 -3.60 22.35
C VAL A 284 8.34 -3.60 23.46
N LEU A 285 7.92 -3.46 24.72
CA LEU A 285 8.79 -3.51 25.91
C LEU A 285 9.44 -4.89 26.08
N GLU A 286 8.74 -5.97 25.73
CA GLU A 286 9.26 -7.33 25.75
C GLU A 286 10.17 -7.65 24.55
N GLY A 287 10.27 -6.74 23.58
CA GLY A 287 11.03 -6.95 22.35
C GLY A 287 10.43 -8.02 21.42
N LYS A 288 9.14 -8.34 21.56
CA LYS A 288 8.42 -9.20 20.60
C LYS A 288 8.13 -8.44 19.30
N ILE A 289 7.79 -7.16 19.42
CA ILE A 289 7.52 -6.26 18.29
C ILE A 289 8.61 -5.18 18.24
N PRO A 290 9.25 -4.93 17.09
CA PRO A 290 10.22 -3.85 16.94
C PRO A 290 9.56 -2.48 16.84
N VAL A 291 10.30 -1.45 17.21
CA VAL A 291 9.99 -0.05 16.91
C VAL A 291 10.46 0.29 15.49
N LEU A 292 9.55 0.72 14.64
CA LEU A 292 9.80 1.29 13.32
C LEU A 292 9.95 2.80 13.48
N ALA A 293 11.19 3.29 13.61
CA ALA A 293 11.49 4.70 13.81
C ALA A 293 11.69 5.41 12.47
N PHE A 294 10.75 6.27 12.09
CA PHE A 294 10.88 7.14 10.93
C PHE A 294 11.86 8.27 11.25
N ALA A 295 13.13 8.05 10.87
CA ALA A 295 14.25 8.94 11.15
C ALA A 295 15.09 9.10 9.89
N ASN A 296 15.22 10.35 9.40
CA ASN A 296 15.90 10.64 8.15
C ASN A 296 17.26 11.30 8.36
N THR A 297 17.37 12.19 9.34
CA THR A 297 18.61 12.95 9.58
C THR A 297 19.57 12.21 10.50
N LEU A 298 20.87 12.50 10.40
CA LEU A 298 21.90 11.93 11.27
C LEU A 298 21.54 12.03 12.76
N ARG A 299 21.11 13.22 13.20
CA ARG A 299 20.74 13.47 14.60
C ARG A 299 19.52 12.65 15.03
N GLN A 300 18.52 12.48 14.16
CA GLN A 300 17.35 11.61 14.45
C GLN A 300 17.76 10.16 14.60
N ILE A 301 18.62 9.66 13.71
CA ILE A 301 19.06 8.27 13.74
C ILE A 301 19.87 8.01 15.02
N GLN A 302 20.83 8.89 15.34
CA GLN A 302 21.62 8.78 16.57
C GLN A 302 20.73 8.82 17.83
N SER A 303 19.79 9.76 17.90
CA SER A 303 18.85 9.89 19.01
C SER A 303 17.97 8.63 19.17
N ALA A 304 17.45 8.10 18.06
CA ALA A 304 16.66 6.86 18.06
C ALA A 304 17.47 5.66 18.56
N VAL A 305 18.73 5.51 18.13
CA VAL A 305 19.62 4.44 18.60
C VAL A 305 19.91 4.56 20.10
N VAL A 306 20.19 5.78 20.59
CA VAL A 306 20.42 6.02 22.02
C VAL A 306 19.17 5.70 22.84
N PHE A 307 18.00 6.14 22.36
CA PHE A 307 16.72 5.86 23.01
C PHE A 307 16.44 4.35 23.09
N ALA A 308 16.60 3.64 21.98
CA ALA A 308 16.40 2.20 21.92
C ALA A 308 17.36 1.44 22.86
N ARG A 309 18.63 1.84 22.93
CA ARG A 309 19.61 1.28 23.88
C ARG A 309 19.21 1.54 25.34
N LYS A 310 18.78 2.76 25.68
CA LYS A 310 18.34 3.14 27.04
C LYS A 310 17.19 2.26 27.55
N TYR A 311 16.24 1.94 26.67
CA TYR A 311 15.06 1.15 27.03
C TYR A 311 15.10 -0.31 26.60
N GLN A 312 16.21 -0.76 26.00
CA GLN A 312 16.42 -2.12 25.50
C GLN A 312 15.36 -2.54 24.45
N LEU A 313 14.95 -1.59 23.62
CA LEU A 313 13.96 -1.82 22.57
C LEU A 313 14.62 -2.32 21.28
N LYS A 314 13.95 -3.23 20.56
CA LYS A 314 14.35 -3.59 19.20
C LYS A 314 14.00 -2.44 18.26
N LEU A 315 14.99 -1.90 17.57
CA LEU A 315 14.84 -0.75 16.68
C LEU A 315 15.06 -1.15 15.23
N ILE A 316 14.22 -0.63 14.35
CA ILE A 316 14.40 -0.61 12.90
C ILE A 316 14.26 0.85 12.46
N VAL A 317 15.24 1.36 11.72
CA VAL A 317 15.17 2.72 11.15
C VAL A 317 14.43 2.65 9.83
N VAL A 318 13.47 3.55 9.62
CA VAL A 318 12.69 3.69 8.39
C VAL A 318 12.99 5.03 7.73
N GLY A 319 13.20 5.02 6.41
CA GLY A 319 13.66 6.17 5.64
C GLY A 319 15.18 6.23 5.58
N GLY A 320 15.80 6.74 6.65
CA GLY A 320 17.26 6.72 6.78
C GLY A 320 18.02 7.51 5.72
N ALA A 321 17.54 8.69 5.33
CA ALA A 321 18.20 9.50 4.29
C ALA A 321 19.71 9.76 4.54
N ASP A 322 20.10 10.05 5.79
CA ASP A 322 21.48 10.25 6.22
C ASP A 322 22.11 8.95 6.80
N ALA A 323 21.51 7.77 6.60
CA ALA A 323 21.98 6.51 7.21
C ALA A 323 23.42 6.16 6.81
N VAL A 324 23.86 6.58 5.62
CA VAL A 324 25.24 6.41 5.14
C VAL A 324 26.26 7.10 6.07
N HIS A 325 25.90 8.25 6.64
CA HIS A 325 26.76 9.02 7.55
C HIS A 325 26.88 8.39 8.95
N CYS A 326 25.98 7.47 9.32
CA CYS A 326 26.02 6.74 10.59
C CYS A 326 26.07 5.22 10.40
N LYS A 327 26.59 4.75 9.25
CA LYS A 327 26.67 3.31 8.93
C LYS A 327 27.39 2.50 10.01
N ASP A 328 28.45 3.05 10.59
CA ASP A 328 29.26 2.34 11.58
C ASP A 328 28.49 2.18 12.90
N LEU A 329 27.81 3.23 13.34
CA LEU A 329 26.91 3.19 14.50
C LEU A 329 25.78 2.17 14.31
N LEU A 330 25.15 2.17 13.13
CA LEU A 330 24.06 1.24 12.81
C LEU A 330 24.55 -0.22 12.77
N LYS A 331 25.72 -0.45 12.18
CA LYS A 331 26.35 -1.77 12.12
C LYS A 331 26.74 -2.28 13.51
N GLU A 332 27.39 -1.45 14.33
CA GLU A 332 27.76 -1.77 15.70
C GLU A 332 26.53 -2.10 16.55
N SER A 333 25.45 -1.31 16.39
CA SER A 333 24.19 -1.51 17.09
C SER A 333 23.34 -2.66 16.53
N LYS A 334 23.72 -3.24 15.39
CA LYS A 334 22.94 -4.23 14.62
C LYS A 334 21.51 -3.74 14.32
N VAL A 335 21.36 -2.45 14.01
CA VAL A 335 20.06 -1.83 13.70
C VAL A 335 19.84 -1.90 12.18
N PRO A 336 18.82 -2.64 11.71
CA PRO A 336 18.47 -2.67 10.30
C PRO A 336 17.84 -1.34 9.85
N VAL A 337 17.95 -1.06 8.55
CA VAL A 337 17.41 0.15 7.91
C VAL A 337 16.53 -0.24 6.75
N VAL A 338 15.28 0.22 6.74
CA VAL A 338 14.38 0.19 5.59
C VAL A 338 14.54 1.52 4.85
N ILE A 339 15.22 1.47 3.70
CA ILE A 339 15.45 2.65 2.86
C ILE A 339 14.16 2.96 2.10
N ALA A 340 13.63 4.17 2.28
CA ALA A 340 12.46 4.63 1.52
C ALA A 340 12.79 4.85 0.03
N SER A 341 11.78 5.10 -0.81
CA SER A 341 11.87 5.21 -2.28
C SER A 341 13.19 5.82 -2.78
N VAL A 342 13.84 5.09 -3.69
CA VAL A 342 15.06 5.50 -4.41
C VAL A 342 14.76 6.48 -5.55
N TYR A 343 13.52 6.47 -6.07
CA TYR A 343 13.02 7.43 -7.05
C TYR A 343 12.43 8.64 -6.32
N ARG A 344 13.30 9.48 -5.77
CA ARG A 344 12.90 10.72 -5.10
C ARG A 344 13.83 11.86 -5.44
N LEU A 345 13.34 13.08 -5.28
CA LEU A 345 14.20 14.24 -5.29
C LEU A 345 15.23 14.15 -4.15
N PRO A 346 16.48 14.58 -4.37
CA PRO A 346 17.44 14.75 -3.29
C PRO A 346 16.82 15.60 -2.19
N LEU A 347 16.99 15.17 -0.94
CA LEU A 347 16.46 15.89 0.23
C LEU A 347 17.29 17.14 0.57
N ARG A 348 18.36 17.42 -0.20
CA ARG A 348 19.23 18.59 -0.11
C ARG A 348 19.79 18.94 -1.47
#